data_AF-A0AB36P4E5-F1
#
_entry.id   AF-A0AB36P4E5-F1
#
_cell.length_a   1.000
_cell.length_b   1.000
_cell.length_c   1.000
_cell.angle_alpha   90.00
_cell.angle_beta   90.00
_cell.angle_gamma   90.00
#
_symmetry.space_group_name_H-M   'P 1'
#
loop_
_entity.id
_entity.type
_entity.pdbx_description
1 polymer ?
#
loop_
_entity_poly.entity_id
_entity_poly.type
_entity_poly.pdbx_seq_one_letter_code
_entity_poly.pdbx_strand_id
1 'polypeptide(L)'
;MKVLLIGLKMKKHILIFSIAAVFFISCNKYTSPKTTSEKNIPHPKPPETKAPQRILFIGNSQTEYFVSAPIMFEEFCRANNQRMNVDQLITVGVSLQKVYTTNKTEANQNFSNKDKDGNYYDYVVVQEATDIALSDIENYKANVKMIVEKIHKNSPDVAVYIYQGIPPVSYTDSDYLENHDRMRKNAISVMGFIKNAGLLRVGDAIKDAYDGKNGYKYLVDNKDNLRYGKHTLHLLNDGGFLQSTLLYATIFDQKPIIPKKLLLITGTGYFDSMRKQEVTKAISNPEALKEIAFNNR
;
A
#
# COMPACT_ATOMS: atom_id res chain seq x y z
N MET A 1 -56.75 -32.10 -57.68
CA MET A 1 -57.55 -31.83 -56.47
C MET A 1 -56.91 -32.54 -55.30
N LYS A 2 -56.93 -31.90 -54.12
CA LYS A 2 -56.20 -32.24 -52.89
C LYS A 2 -56.34 -33.70 -52.40
N VAL A 3 -55.19 -34.23 -51.96
CA VAL A 3 -54.89 -35.11 -50.81
C VAL A 3 -56.07 -35.64 -49.99
N LEU A 4 -56.08 -36.95 -49.71
CA LEU A 4 -56.29 -37.50 -48.36
C LEU A 4 -55.74 -38.94 -48.25
N LEU A 5 -54.63 -39.10 -47.54
CA LEU A 5 -54.09 -40.40 -47.08
C LEU A 5 -54.38 -40.51 -45.59
N ILE A 6 -55.22 -41.47 -45.22
CA ILE A 6 -55.52 -41.84 -43.83
C ILE A 6 -54.53 -42.92 -43.42
N GLY A 7 -53.54 -42.56 -42.61
CA GLY A 7 -52.57 -43.47 -42.00
C GLY A 7 -52.84 -43.63 -40.50
N LEU A 8 -52.94 -44.88 -40.06
CA LEU A 8 -53.19 -45.33 -38.68
C LEU A 8 -52.24 -44.69 -37.65
N LYS A 9 -52.79 -44.11 -36.58
CA LYS A 9 -52.04 -43.70 -35.38
C LYS A 9 -51.88 -44.88 -34.43
N MET A 10 -50.67 -45.45 -34.36
CA MET A 10 -50.21 -46.25 -33.24
C MET A 10 -50.02 -45.35 -32.00
N LYS A 11 -50.65 -45.71 -30.87
CA LYS A 11 -50.42 -45.07 -29.57
C LYS A 11 -49.00 -45.42 -29.10
N LYS A 12 -48.09 -44.43 -29.10
CA LYS A 12 -46.77 -44.55 -28.47
C LYS A 12 -46.96 -44.42 -26.95
N HIS A 13 -46.65 -45.48 -26.22
CA HIS A 13 -46.49 -45.43 -24.77
C HIS A 13 -45.22 -44.62 -24.45
N ILE A 14 -45.39 -43.44 -23.85
CA ILE A 14 -44.28 -42.65 -23.33
C ILE A 14 -43.98 -43.18 -21.93
N LEU A 15 -42.86 -43.90 -21.80
CA LEU A 15 -42.28 -44.27 -20.53
C LEU A 15 -41.68 -42.99 -19.91
N ILE A 16 -42.27 -42.48 -18.84
CA ILE A 16 -41.69 -41.36 -18.09
C ILE A 16 -40.63 -41.95 -17.16
N PHE A 17 -39.37 -41.88 -17.55
CA PHE A 17 -38.25 -42.02 -16.62
C PHE A 17 -38.18 -40.74 -15.79
N SER A 18 -38.55 -40.82 -14.52
CA SER A 18 -38.29 -39.77 -13.54
C SER A 18 -36.78 -39.70 -13.28
N ILE A 19 -36.08 -38.83 -14.00
CA ILE A 19 -34.70 -38.46 -13.69
C ILE A 19 -34.77 -37.51 -12.48
N ALA A 20 -34.53 -38.06 -11.28
CA ALA A 20 -34.23 -37.23 -10.12
C ALA A 20 -32.86 -36.56 -10.37
N ALA A 21 -32.88 -35.29 -10.76
CA ALA A 21 -31.69 -34.45 -10.81
C ALA A 21 -31.22 -34.22 -9.36
N VAL A 22 -30.26 -35.02 -8.91
CA VAL A 22 -29.49 -34.73 -7.71
C VAL A 22 -28.61 -33.53 -8.03
N PHE A 23 -29.07 -32.33 -7.68
CA PHE A 23 -28.21 -31.17 -7.59
C PHE A 23 -27.19 -31.43 -6.48
N PHE A 24 -25.99 -31.86 -6.86
CA PHE A 24 -24.82 -31.66 -6.02
C PHE A 24 -24.57 -30.15 -5.95
N ILE A 25 -25.23 -29.48 -5.02
CA ILE A 25 -24.75 -28.20 -4.51
C ILE A 25 -23.43 -28.55 -3.81
N SER A 26 -22.35 -28.45 -4.56
CA SER A 26 -21.03 -28.27 -3.96
C SER A 26 -21.14 -27.03 -3.08
N CYS A 27 -21.23 -27.26 -1.76
CA CYS A 27 -20.87 -26.24 -0.80
C CYS A 27 -19.37 -25.96 -0.98
N ASN A 28 -19.03 -25.14 -1.97
CA ASN A 28 -17.90 -24.25 -1.81
C ASN A 28 -18.25 -23.39 -0.61
N LYS A 29 -17.82 -23.83 0.57
CA LYS A 29 -17.72 -22.95 1.74
C LYS A 29 -16.82 -21.82 1.26
N TYR A 30 -17.44 -20.71 0.86
CA TYR A 30 -16.80 -19.41 0.87
C TYR A 30 -16.44 -19.23 2.35
N THR A 31 -15.23 -19.64 2.73
CA THR A 31 -14.65 -19.24 3.98
C THR A 31 -14.60 -17.72 3.89
N SER A 32 -15.49 -17.06 4.62
CA SER A 32 -15.39 -15.63 4.86
C SER A 32 -13.94 -15.34 5.22
N PRO A 33 -13.30 -14.33 4.60
CA PRO A 33 -11.96 -13.95 4.97
C PRO A 33 -11.95 -13.75 6.49
N LYS A 34 -11.01 -14.43 7.17
CA LYS A 34 -10.80 -14.22 8.60
C LYS A 34 -10.73 -12.71 8.81
N THR A 35 -11.64 -12.16 9.59
CA THR A 35 -11.58 -10.78 10.03
C THR A 35 -10.30 -10.65 10.83
N THR A 36 -9.23 -10.16 10.19
CA THR A 36 -7.99 -9.83 10.86
C THR A 36 -8.35 -8.77 11.89
N SER A 37 -8.28 -9.13 13.18
CA SER A 37 -8.56 -8.19 14.26
C SER A 37 -7.55 -7.06 14.19
N GLU A 38 -8.00 -5.81 14.37
CA GLU A 38 -7.14 -4.61 14.38
C GLU A 38 -5.94 -4.70 15.34
N LYS A 39 -6.00 -5.60 16.33
CA LYS A 39 -4.96 -5.80 17.34
C LYS A 39 -3.77 -6.65 16.88
N ASN A 40 -3.91 -7.46 15.82
CA ASN A 40 -2.86 -8.37 15.33
C ASN A 40 -2.72 -8.23 13.80
N ILE A 41 -2.08 -7.14 13.37
CA ILE A 41 -1.72 -6.96 11.96
C ILE A 41 -0.56 -7.91 11.64
N PRO A 42 -0.68 -8.79 10.64
CA PRO A 42 0.38 -9.71 10.28
C PRO A 42 1.59 -8.97 9.69
N HIS A 43 2.78 -9.46 10.02
CA HIS A 43 4.02 -9.04 9.37
C HIS A 43 4.31 -10.07 8.26
N PRO A 44 4.24 -9.67 6.98
CA PRO A 44 4.51 -10.57 5.88
C PRO A 44 5.99 -10.99 5.91
N LYS A 45 6.26 -12.19 5.42
CA LYS A 45 7.64 -12.72 5.38
C LYS A 45 8.17 -12.60 3.96
N PRO A 46 9.29 -11.91 3.73
CA PRO A 46 9.90 -11.90 2.41
C PRO A 46 10.40 -13.31 2.03
N PRO A 47 10.61 -13.59 0.74
CA PRO A 47 11.29 -14.80 0.31
C PRO A 47 12.72 -14.86 0.87
N GLU A 48 13.22 -16.08 1.06
CA GLU A 48 14.62 -16.28 1.45
C GLU A 48 15.53 -16.05 0.23
N THR A 49 16.23 -14.92 0.20
CA THR A 49 17.16 -14.60 -0.90
C THR A 49 18.63 -14.59 -0.45
N LYS A 50 19.52 -14.96 -1.38
CA LYS A 50 20.99 -14.83 -1.24
C LYS A 50 21.53 -13.55 -1.90
N ALA A 51 20.68 -12.83 -2.64
CA ALA A 51 21.03 -11.59 -3.31
C ALA A 51 20.70 -10.37 -2.41
N PRO A 52 21.16 -9.15 -2.76
CA PRO A 52 20.61 -7.94 -2.15
C PRO A 52 19.09 -7.92 -2.29
N GLN A 53 18.39 -7.62 -1.20
CA GLN A 53 16.94 -7.57 -1.21
C GLN A 53 16.43 -6.46 -2.15
N ARG A 54 15.26 -6.64 -2.75
CA ARG A 54 14.64 -5.67 -3.65
C ARG A 54 13.25 -5.27 -3.16
N ILE A 55 13.00 -3.97 -3.11
CA ILE A 55 11.70 -3.39 -2.79
C ILE A 55 11.16 -2.60 -3.98
N LEU A 56 9.87 -2.75 -4.27
CA LEU A 56 9.15 -1.92 -5.22
C LEU A 56 8.19 -0.99 -4.49
N PHE A 57 8.28 0.31 -4.77
CA PHE A 57 7.27 1.28 -4.39
C PHE A 57 6.34 1.54 -5.56
N ILE A 58 5.03 1.31 -5.38
CA ILE A 58 4.01 1.68 -6.37
C ILE A 58 2.98 2.61 -5.75
N GLY A 59 2.81 3.79 -6.34
CA GLY A 59 1.91 4.80 -5.80
C GLY A 59 1.96 6.15 -6.51
N ASN A 60 1.63 7.21 -5.76
CA ASN A 60 1.46 8.56 -6.26
C ASN A 60 2.14 9.60 -5.35
N SER A 61 1.55 10.79 -5.28
CA SER A 61 2.08 11.96 -4.59
C SER A 61 2.13 11.86 -3.06
N GLN A 62 1.54 10.82 -2.46
CA GLN A 62 1.78 10.51 -1.04
C GLN A 62 3.07 9.70 -0.83
N THR A 63 3.54 8.99 -1.86
CA THR A 63 4.84 8.29 -1.84
C THR A 63 5.98 9.23 -2.22
N GLU A 64 5.74 10.10 -3.22
CA GLU A 64 6.75 11.04 -3.72
C GLU A 64 6.10 12.31 -4.31
N TYR A 65 6.28 13.45 -3.62
CA TYR A 65 5.94 14.77 -4.16
C TYR A 65 6.90 15.85 -3.65
N PHE A 66 6.75 16.28 -2.40
CA PHE A 66 7.74 17.16 -1.76
C PHE A 66 8.96 16.32 -1.36
N VAL A 67 8.73 15.30 -0.54
CA VAL A 67 9.73 14.34 -0.11
C VAL A 67 9.51 12.99 -0.80
N SER A 68 10.59 12.24 -0.98
CA SER A 68 10.56 10.88 -1.53
C SER A 68 10.81 9.87 -0.42
N ALA A 69 9.78 9.09 -0.08
CA ALA A 69 9.96 7.97 0.84
C ALA A 69 10.89 6.87 0.29
N PRO A 70 10.85 6.50 -1.00
CA PRO A 70 11.81 5.56 -1.58
C PRO A 70 13.27 5.98 -1.38
N ILE A 71 13.61 7.24 -1.69
CA ILE A 71 14.99 7.74 -1.55
C ILE A 71 15.41 7.76 -0.09
N MET A 72 14.56 8.27 0.81
CA MET A 72 14.91 8.37 2.23
C MET A 72 15.03 6.99 2.89
N PHE A 73 14.19 6.03 2.50
CA PHE A 73 14.31 4.63 2.91
C PHE A 73 15.63 4.00 2.45
N GLU A 74 16.05 4.24 1.20
CA GLU A 74 17.34 3.77 0.69
C GLU A 74 18.51 4.34 1.53
N GLU A 75 18.43 5.63 1.89
CA GLU A 75 19.43 6.30 2.72
C GLU A 75 19.50 5.71 4.13
N PHE A 76 18.36 5.35 4.73
CA PHE A 76 18.32 4.61 5.99
C PHE A 76 18.93 3.21 5.85
N CYS A 77 18.59 2.47 4.80
CA CYS A 77 19.18 1.15 4.55
C CYS A 77 20.70 1.23 4.45
N ARG A 78 21.22 2.18 3.66
CA ARG A 78 22.66 2.38 3.47
C ARG A 78 23.38 2.73 4.78
N ALA A 79 22.82 3.62 5.59
CA ALA A 79 23.41 3.99 6.88
C ALA A 79 23.43 2.84 7.90
N ASN A 80 22.55 1.85 7.72
CA ASN A 80 22.45 0.66 8.57
C ASN A 80 23.11 -0.58 7.96
N ASN A 81 23.88 -0.42 6.89
CA ASN A 81 24.51 -1.52 6.14
C ASN A 81 23.52 -2.59 5.64
N GLN A 82 22.26 -2.21 5.43
CA GLN A 82 21.25 -3.05 4.79
C GLN A 82 21.35 -2.85 3.28
N ARG A 83 21.63 -3.94 2.55
CA ARG A 83 21.69 -3.91 1.09
C ARG A 83 20.28 -4.05 0.53
N MET A 84 19.78 -2.97 -0.07
CA MET A 84 18.45 -2.91 -0.64
C MET A 84 18.48 -2.23 -2.00
N ASN A 85 17.91 -2.87 -3.01
CA ASN A 85 17.63 -2.29 -4.32
C ASN A 85 16.22 -1.69 -4.29
N VAL A 86 16.08 -0.40 -4.60
CA VAL A 86 14.81 0.31 -4.55
C VAL A 86 14.34 0.62 -5.96
N ASP A 87 13.25 -0.04 -6.37
CA ASP A 87 12.54 0.23 -7.62
C ASP A 87 11.29 1.07 -7.34
N GLN A 88 10.84 1.82 -8.35
CA GLN A 88 9.69 2.71 -8.23
C GLN A 88 8.80 2.63 -9.47
N LEU A 89 7.49 2.63 -9.26
CA LEU A 89 6.47 2.90 -10.26
C LEU A 89 5.54 3.97 -9.70
N ILE A 90 5.88 5.24 -9.92
CA ILE A 90 5.17 6.37 -9.31
C ILE A 90 4.58 7.28 -10.38
N THR A 91 3.34 7.70 -10.17
CA THR A 91 2.73 8.78 -10.96
C THR A 91 1.92 9.68 -10.04
N VAL A 92 2.32 10.93 -9.94
CA VAL A 92 1.72 11.94 -9.07
C VAL A 92 0.25 12.17 -9.44
N GLY A 93 -0.62 12.23 -8.41
CA GLY A 93 -2.01 12.65 -8.56
C GLY A 93 -2.95 11.65 -9.24
N VAL A 94 -2.57 10.36 -9.35
CA VAL A 94 -3.42 9.34 -9.98
C VAL A 94 -3.60 8.09 -9.12
N SER A 95 -4.62 7.28 -9.44
CA SER A 95 -4.88 5.98 -8.82
C SER A 95 -3.86 4.92 -9.23
N LEU A 96 -3.76 3.83 -8.47
CA LEU A 96 -2.89 2.69 -8.78
C LEU A 96 -3.11 2.12 -10.19
N GLN A 97 -4.36 2.06 -10.64
CA GLN A 97 -4.67 1.64 -12.00
C GLN A 97 -3.98 2.55 -13.03
N LYS A 98 -4.08 3.86 -12.82
CA LYS A 98 -3.47 4.85 -13.71
C LYS A 98 -1.95 4.83 -13.62
N VAL A 99 -1.36 4.63 -12.44
CA VAL A 99 0.09 4.42 -12.27
C VAL A 99 0.56 3.28 -13.18
N TYR A 100 -0.13 2.13 -13.16
CA TYR A 100 0.24 1.02 -14.05
C TYR A 100 0.01 1.33 -15.52
N THR A 101 -1.11 1.94 -15.90
CA THR A 101 -1.37 2.22 -17.33
C THR A 101 -0.39 3.23 -17.91
N THR A 102 0.00 4.25 -17.12
CA THR A 102 0.99 5.26 -17.53
C THR A 102 2.37 4.64 -17.69
N ASN A 103 2.77 3.75 -16.76
CA ASN A 103 4.10 3.13 -16.77
C ASN A 103 4.06 1.70 -17.33
N LYS A 104 3.10 1.38 -18.22
CA LYS A 104 2.79 0.00 -18.60
C LYS A 104 3.99 -0.77 -19.16
N THR A 105 4.83 -0.11 -19.97
CA THR A 105 6.02 -0.73 -20.57
C THR A 105 7.03 -1.12 -19.49
N GLU A 106 7.41 -0.17 -18.64
CA GLU A 106 8.34 -0.39 -17.53
C GLU A 106 7.79 -1.42 -16.53
N ALA A 107 6.53 -1.28 -16.13
CA ALA A 107 5.87 -2.22 -15.23
C ALA A 107 5.89 -3.65 -15.79
N ASN A 108 5.55 -3.84 -17.07
CA ASN A 108 5.58 -5.17 -17.69
C ASN A 108 7.00 -5.74 -17.79
N GLN A 109 8.00 -4.88 -18.02
CA GLN A 109 9.40 -5.30 -18.01
C GLN A 109 9.81 -5.77 -16.61
N ASN A 110 9.52 -4.98 -15.58
CA ASN A 110 9.82 -5.31 -14.19
C ASN A 110 9.13 -6.62 -13.75
N PHE A 111 7.86 -6.83 -14.13
CA PHE A 111 7.09 -8.03 -13.80
C PHE A 111 7.43 -9.26 -14.67
N SER A 112 8.33 -9.11 -15.63
CA SER A 112 8.85 -10.21 -16.46
C SER A 112 10.20 -10.76 -15.98
N ASN A 113 10.97 -9.96 -15.22
CA ASN A 113 12.27 -10.34 -14.68
C ASN A 113 12.15 -11.47 -13.67
N LYS A 114 13.16 -12.32 -13.53
CA LYS A 114 13.18 -13.42 -12.56
C LYS A 114 14.58 -13.61 -12.00
N ASP A 115 14.67 -13.76 -10.68
CA ASP A 115 15.89 -14.17 -10.01
C ASP A 115 15.91 -15.70 -9.81
N LYS A 116 17.06 -16.23 -9.36
CA LYS A 116 17.30 -17.69 -9.29
C LYS A 116 16.40 -18.41 -8.29
N ASP A 117 15.93 -17.70 -7.26
CA ASP A 117 14.98 -18.18 -6.25
C ASP A 117 13.51 -18.10 -6.73
N GLY A 118 13.28 -17.60 -7.95
CA GLY A 118 11.95 -17.43 -8.51
C GLY A 118 11.19 -16.21 -7.99
N ASN A 119 11.81 -15.34 -7.17
CA ASN A 119 11.23 -14.10 -6.69
C ASN A 119 12.10 -12.90 -7.09
N TYR A 120 11.59 -12.05 -7.98
CA TYR A 120 12.32 -10.82 -8.35
C TYR A 120 12.19 -9.73 -7.28
N TYR A 121 11.05 -9.63 -6.59
CA TYR A 121 10.85 -8.67 -5.49
C TYR A 121 10.74 -9.40 -4.15
N ASP A 122 11.43 -8.89 -3.14
CA ASP A 122 11.30 -9.34 -1.75
C ASP A 122 10.17 -8.59 -1.05
N TYR A 123 10.03 -7.31 -1.35
CA TYR A 123 9.03 -6.42 -0.74
C TYR A 123 8.33 -5.56 -1.79
N VAL A 124 7.06 -5.24 -1.54
CA VAL A 124 6.31 -4.23 -2.31
C VAL A 124 5.54 -3.34 -1.36
N VAL A 125 5.60 -2.02 -1.55
CA VAL A 125 4.72 -1.06 -0.89
C VAL A 125 3.70 -0.57 -1.91
N VAL A 126 2.42 -0.78 -1.62
CA VAL A 126 1.31 -0.42 -2.51
C VAL A 126 0.50 0.72 -1.90
N GLN A 127 0.46 1.86 -2.59
CA GLN A 127 -0.25 3.05 -2.13
C GLN A 127 -1.32 3.52 -3.15
N GLU A 128 -2.57 3.57 -2.70
CA GLU A 128 -3.72 4.02 -3.50
C GLU A 128 -4.03 5.51 -3.31
N ALA A 129 -4.63 6.12 -4.34
CA ALA A 129 -5.16 7.49 -4.27
C ALA A 129 -6.09 7.68 -3.07
N THR A 130 -5.93 8.83 -2.41
CA THR A 130 -6.58 9.16 -1.13
C THR A 130 -8.09 9.04 -1.18
N ASP A 131 -8.71 9.51 -2.26
CA ASP A 131 -10.16 9.46 -2.47
C ASP A 131 -10.66 8.01 -2.56
N ILE A 132 -10.02 7.17 -3.38
CA ILE A 132 -10.36 5.75 -3.51
C ILE A 132 -10.13 5.01 -2.20
N ALA A 133 -8.99 5.22 -1.56
CA ALA A 133 -8.66 4.59 -0.28
C ALA A 133 -9.64 4.95 0.85
N LEU A 134 -10.22 6.16 0.80
CA LEU A 134 -11.17 6.65 1.79
C LEU A 134 -12.61 6.17 1.53
N SER A 135 -13.09 6.24 0.28
CA SER A 135 -14.52 6.14 -0.02
C SER A 135 -14.92 5.04 -0.99
N ASP A 136 -13.98 4.42 -1.72
CA ASP A 136 -14.28 3.43 -2.76
C ASP A 136 -13.52 2.12 -2.55
N ILE A 137 -13.96 1.37 -1.54
CA ILE A 137 -13.29 0.13 -1.12
C ILE A 137 -13.26 -0.95 -2.21
N GLU A 138 -14.26 -1.00 -3.09
CA GLU A 138 -14.30 -2.01 -4.15
C GLU A 138 -13.30 -1.70 -5.25
N ASN A 139 -13.18 -0.43 -5.67
CA ASN A 139 -12.11 -0.04 -6.59
C ASN A 139 -10.73 -0.15 -5.93
N TYR A 140 -10.61 0.14 -4.63
CA TYR A 140 -9.34 -0.05 -3.91
C TYR A 140 -8.89 -1.52 -3.97
N LYS A 141 -9.77 -2.46 -3.62
CA LYS A 141 -9.49 -3.91 -3.72
C LYS A 141 -9.15 -4.32 -5.14
N ALA A 142 -9.92 -3.87 -6.14
CA ALA A 142 -9.73 -4.22 -7.53
C ALA A 142 -8.37 -3.74 -8.05
N ASN A 143 -7.98 -2.50 -7.75
CA ASN A 143 -6.72 -1.92 -8.17
C ASN A 143 -5.52 -2.62 -7.52
N VAL A 144 -5.57 -2.85 -6.20
CA VAL A 144 -4.50 -3.57 -5.49
C VAL A 144 -4.37 -5.00 -6.01
N LYS A 145 -5.50 -5.71 -6.17
CA LYS A 145 -5.51 -7.07 -6.74
C LYS A 145 -4.85 -7.10 -8.12
N MET A 146 -5.25 -6.20 -9.03
CA MET A 146 -4.70 -6.13 -10.38
C MET A 146 -3.16 -5.97 -10.37
N ILE A 147 -2.62 -5.11 -9.52
CA ILE A 147 -1.17 -4.90 -9.40
C ILE A 147 -0.49 -6.13 -8.82
N VAL A 148 -0.98 -6.61 -7.67
CA VAL A 148 -0.35 -7.70 -6.94
C VAL A 148 -0.37 -9.00 -7.75
N GLU A 149 -1.44 -9.29 -8.48
CA GLU A 149 -1.50 -10.45 -9.38
C GLU A 149 -0.45 -10.38 -10.51
N LYS A 150 -0.05 -9.19 -10.95
CA LYS A 150 1.03 -9.04 -11.93
C LYS A 150 2.39 -9.30 -11.31
N ILE A 151 2.64 -8.78 -10.11
CA ILE A 151 3.88 -8.98 -9.37
C ILE A 151 4.03 -10.47 -8.99
N HIS A 152 2.96 -11.13 -8.55
CA HIS A 152 3.00 -12.55 -8.18
C HIS A 152 3.37 -13.50 -9.33
N LYS A 153 3.37 -13.04 -10.59
CA LYS A 153 3.85 -13.84 -11.73
C LYS A 153 5.37 -14.08 -11.69
N ASN A 154 6.13 -13.16 -11.11
CA ASN A 154 7.58 -13.29 -10.97
C ASN A 154 8.09 -13.20 -9.53
N SER A 155 7.20 -12.92 -8.58
CA SER A 155 7.49 -12.81 -7.16
C SER A 155 6.33 -13.39 -6.32
N PRO A 156 6.04 -14.70 -6.42
CA PRO A 156 4.87 -15.33 -5.80
C PRO A 156 4.84 -15.28 -4.27
N ASP A 157 5.99 -15.07 -3.62
CA ASP A 157 6.15 -15.04 -2.17
C ASP A 157 6.58 -13.66 -1.64
N VAL A 158 6.48 -12.62 -2.46
CA VAL A 158 6.78 -11.24 -2.09
C VAL A 158 6.00 -10.82 -0.83
N ALA A 159 6.66 -10.06 0.05
CA ALA A 159 6.01 -9.44 1.19
C ALA A 159 5.31 -8.14 0.74
N VAL A 160 3.98 -8.12 0.78
CA VAL A 160 3.19 -6.96 0.34
C VAL A 160 2.83 -6.09 1.54
N TYR A 161 3.18 -4.81 1.51
CA TYR A 161 2.74 -3.83 2.48
C TYR A 161 1.71 -2.90 1.84
N ILE A 162 0.49 -2.93 2.37
CA ILE A 162 -0.55 -1.98 2.01
C ILE A 162 -0.28 -0.67 2.77
N TYR A 163 -0.15 0.43 2.06
CA TYR A 163 0.02 1.75 2.66
C TYR A 163 -1.30 2.21 3.29
N GLN A 164 -1.29 2.47 4.61
CA GLN A 164 -2.40 3.14 5.26
C GLN A 164 -2.42 4.63 4.89
N GLY A 165 -3.46 5.04 4.16
CA GLY A 165 -3.69 6.43 3.80
C GLY A 165 -3.80 7.37 5.00
N ILE A 166 -3.50 8.66 4.75
CA ILE A 166 -3.65 9.75 5.72
C ILE A 166 -4.89 10.56 5.31
N PRO A 167 -5.74 11.01 6.25
CA PRO A 167 -6.91 11.83 5.91
C PRO A 167 -6.55 13.05 5.04
N PRO A 168 -7.37 13.39 4.04
CA PRO A 168 -7.09 14.51 3.13
C PRO A 168 -7.28 15.89 3.78
N VAL A 169 -7.86 15.94 4.99
CA VAL A 169 -8.14 17.15 5.75
C VAL A 169 -7.06 17.43 6.81
N SER A 170 -7.05 18.67 7.32
CA SER A 170 -6.15 19.07 8.40
C SER A 170 -6.50 18.32 9.69
N TYR A 171 -5.53 18.18 10.60
CA TYR A 171 -5.75 17.48 11.87
C TYR A 171 -6.80 18.16 12.76
N THR A 172 -6.95 19.48 12.64
CA THR A 172 -7.93 20.27 13.39
C THR A 172 -9.34 20.21 12.80
N ASP A 173 -9.50 19.63 11.62
CA ASP A 173 -10.80 19.43 10.98
C ASP A 173 -11.61 18.36 11.75
N SER A 174 -12.92 18.59 11.93
CA SER A 174 -13.79 17.65 12.65
C SER A 174 -13.84 16.27 12.00
N ASP A 175 -13.64 16.20 10.69
CA ASP A 175 -13.76 14.98 9.92
C ASP A 175 -12.46 14.15 9.94
N TYR A 176 -11.37 14.69 10.52
CA TYR A 176 -10.06 14.02 10.50
C TYR A 176 -10.12 12.63 11.13
N LEU A 177 -10.69 12.50 12.33
CA LEU A 177 -10.74 11.23 13.07
C LEU A 177 -11.63 10.20 12.38
N GLU A 178 -12.79 10.62 11.88
CA GLU A 178 -13.68 9.72 11.14
C GLU A 178 -13.01 9.21 9.86
N ASN A 179 -12.38 10.12 9.11
CA ASN A 179 -11.65 9.77 7.89
C ASN A 179 -10.46 8.85 8.20
N HIS A 180 -9.74 9.10 9.29
CA HIS A 180 -8.64 8.26 9.74
C HIS A 180 -9.10 6.82 9.98
N ASP A 181 -10.16 6.65 10.77
CA ASP A 181 -10.67 5.33 11.14
C ASP A 181 -11.22 4.59 9.92
N ARG A 182 -11.87 5.32 9.00
CA ARG A 182 -12.36 4.76 7.73
C ARG A 182 -11.22 4.29 6.83
N MET A 183 -10.18 5.12 6.62
CA MET A 183 -9.02 4.74 5.81
C MET A 183 -8.27 3.56 6.42
N ARG A 184 -8.10 3.54 7.75
CA ARG A 184 -7.48 2.42 8.47
C ARG A 184 -8.26 1.12 8.25
N LYS A 185 -9.58 1.15 8.46
CA LYS A 185 -10.47 0.00 8.24
C LYS A 185 -10.41 -0.50 6.79
N ASN A 186 -10.42 0.41 5.82
CA ASN A 186 -10.33 0.07 4.40
C ASN A 186 -9.00 -0.59 4.06
N ALA A 187 -7.88 -0.05 4.55
CA ALA A 187 -6.56 -0.62 4.30
C ALA A 187 -6.41 -2.02 4.93
N ILE A 188 -6.93 -2.24 6.13
CA ILE A 188 -6.97 -3.58 6.77
C ILE A 188 -7.83 -4.56 5.94
N SER A 189 -8.97 -4.11 5.43
CA SER A 189 -9.85 -4.92 4.57
C SER A 189 -9.16 -5.33 3.27
N VAL A 190 -8.44 -4.42 2.62
CA VAL A 190 -7.66 -4.70 1.41
C VAL A 190 -6.49 -5.64 1.72
N MET A 191 -5.73 -5.38 2.79
CA MET A 191 -4.64 -6.25 3.24
C MET A 191 -5.12 -7.69 3.44
N GLY A 192 -6.26 -7.89 4.11
CA GLY A 192 -6.82 -9.22 4.36
C GLY A 192 -7.21 -10.01 3.10
N PHE A 193 -7.30 -9.36 1.95
CA PHE A 193 -7.60 -9.98 0.66
C PHE A 193 -6.34 -10.44 -0.10
N ILE A 194 -5.13 -10.01 0.33
CA ILE A 194 -3.88 -10.25 -0.38
C ILE A 194 -3.03 -11.31 0.34
N LYS A 195 -2.48 -12.26 -0.44
CA LYS A 195 -1.53 -13.27 0.07
C LYS A 195 -0.28 -12.57 0.59
N ASN A 196 0.23 -13.01 1.74
CA ASN A 196 1.48 -12.52 2.34
C ASN A 196 1.52 -10.98 2.44
N ALA A 197 0.45 -10.40 2.98
CA ALA A 197 0.32 -8.96 3.14
C ALA A 197 0.34 -8.53 4.61
N GLY A 198 0.88 -7.33 4.84
CA GLY A 198 0.78 -6.56 6.07
C GLY A 198 0.36 -5.12 5.80
N LEU A 199 0.29 -4.32 6.86
CA LEU A 199 -0.07 -2.91 6.79
C LEU A 199 1.14 -2.04 7.13
N LEU A 200 1.48 -1.09 6.25
CA LEU A 200 2.38 0.01 6.60
C LEU A 200 1.54 1.14 7.20
N ARG A 201 1.61 1.28 8.53
CA ARG A 201 0.68 2.09 9.33
C ARG A 201 0.99 3.59 9.33
N VAL A 202 1.18 4.18 8.14
CA VAL A 202 1.56 5.60 8.01
C VAL A 202 0.49 6.53 8.58
N GLY A 203 -0.79 6.26 8.30
CA GLY A 203 -1.91 7.01 8.87
C GLY A 203 -1.89 7.04 10.41
N ASP A 204 -1.70 5.88 11.05
CA ASP A 204 -1.62 5.77 12.51
C ASP A 204 -0.40 6.53 13.07
N ALA A 205 0.77 6.38 12.44
CA ALA A 205 1.99 7.05 12.89
C ALA A 205 1.87 8.59 12.77
N ILE A 206 1.28 9.08 11.68
CA ILE A 206 1.05 10.53 11.48
C ILE A 206 0.04 11.06 12.48
N LYS A 207 -1.05 10.33 12.74
CA LYS A 207 -2.00 10.68 13.80
C LYS A 207 -1.33 10.73 15.17
N ASP A 208 -0.49 9.75 15.49
CA ASP A 208 0.26 9.71 16.74
C ASP A 208 1.22 10.90 16.91
N ALA A 209 1.82 11.37 15.81
CA ALA A 209 2.60 12.60 15.80
C ALA A 209 1.71 13.83 16.02
N TYR A 210 0.55 13.91 15.38
CA TYR A 210 -0.41 14.98 15.64
C TYR A 210 -0.91 15.01 17.11
N ASP A 211 -1.14 13.84 17.70
CA ASP A 211 -1.52 13.68 19.12
C ASP A 211 -0.37 14.05 20.09
N GLY A 212 0.81 14.39 19.58
CA GLY A 212 1.96 14.84 20.38
C GLY A 212 2.67 13.71 21.13
N LYS A 213 2.54 12.45 20.68
CA LYS A 213 3.22 11.33 21.33
C LYS A 213 4.73 11.56 21.39
N ASN A 214 5.35 11.04 22.46
CA ASN A 214 6.77 11.22 22.76
C ASN A 214 7.22 12.70 22.82
N GLY A 215 6.30 13.64 23.07
CA GLY A 215 6.59 15.07 23.16
C GLY A 215 6.81 15.76 21.81
N TYR A 216 6.44 15.13 20.69
CA TYR A 216 6.51 15.76 19.39
C TYR A 216 5.53 16.96 19.30
N LYS A 217 5.93 18.02 18.60
CA LYS A 217 5.11 19.21 18.37
C LYS A 217 4.93 19.42 16.87
N TYR A 218 3.76 19.06 16.36
CA TYR A 218 3.48 19.20 14.92
C TYR A 218 3.32 20.65 14.48
N LEU A 219 2.91 21.57 15.38
CA LEU A 219 2.85 23.01 15.12
C LEU A 219 4.02 23.75 15.74
N VAL A 220 4.76 24.47 14.90
CA VAL A 220 5.77 25.45 15.32
C VAL A 220 5.50 26.74 14.55
N ASP A 221 5.38 27.87 15.26
CA ASP A 221 5.02 29.17 14.68
C ASP A 221 3.76 29.12 13.78
N ASN A 222 2.75 28.36 14.22
CA ASN A 222 1.49 28.08 13.51
C ASN A 222 1.66 27.39 12.15
N LYS A 223 2.79 26.72 11.91
CA LYS A 223 3.03 25.91 10.72
C LYS A 223 3.02 24.43 11.07
N ASP A 224 2.28 23.65 10.29
CA ASP A 224 2.30 22.19 10.35
C ASP A 224 3.62 21.68 9.76
N ASN A 225 4.42 21.00 10.59
CA ASN A 225 5.71 20.42 10.19
C ASN A 225 5.57 19.06 9.50
N LEU A 226 4.42 18.38 9.64
CA LEU A 226 4.19 17.06 9.06
C LEU A 226 3.72 17.17 7.62
N ARG A 227 2.78 18.08 7.34
CA ARG A 227 2.12 18.16 6.03
C ARG A 227 1.80 19.58 5.58
N TYR A 228 1.77 19.78 4.26
CA TYR A 228 1.40 21.03 3.62
C TYR A 228 0.63 20.81 2.32
N GLY A 229 -0.27 21.73 2.01
CA GLY A 229 -0.96 21.80 0.72
C GLY A 229 -2.28 22.55 0.81
N LYS A 230 -2.86 22.88 -0.36
CA LYS A 230 -4.14 23.61 -0.45
C LYS A 230 -5.33 22.71 -0.73
N HIS A 231 -5.17 21.77 -1.67
CA HIS A 231 -6.22 20.84 -2.10
C HIS A 231 -5.91 19.39 -1.69
N THR A 232 -4.65 19.08 -1.46
CA THR A 232 -4.18 17.80 -0.97
C THR A 232 -3.01 18.08 -0.05
N LEU A 233 -3.04 17.52 1.16
CA LEU A 233 -1.95 17.62 2.11
C LEU A 233 -0.90 16.56 1.78
N HIS A 234 0.32 17.01 1.52
CA HIS A 234 1.48 16.17 1.23
C HIS A 234 2.48 16.24 2.38
N LEU A 235 3.23 15.16 2.58
CA LEU A 235 4.24 15.09 3.62
C LEU A 235 5.38 16.08 3.38
N LEU A 236 5.78 16.76 4.45
CA LEU A 236 6.99 17.56 4.54
C LEU A 236 8.15 16.72 5.09
N ASN A 237 9.28 17.36 5.40
CA ASN A 237 10.47 16.68 5.92
C ASN A 237 10.18 15.79 7.14
N ASP A 238 9.49 16.28 8.17
CA ASP A 238 9.18 15.48 9.37
C ASP A 238 8.24 14.32 9.05
N GLY A 239 7.22 14.56 8.21
CA GLY A 239 6.30 13.52 7.76
C GLY A 239 6.99 12.42 6.93
N GLY A 240 7.86 12.81 6.00
CA GLY A 240 8.65 11.88 5.20
C GLY A 240 9.68 11.11 6.03
N PHE A 241 10.30 11.77 7.01
CA PHE A 241 11.19 11.15 7.99
C PHE A 241 10.47 10.08 8.81
N LEU A 242 9.28 10.40 9.32
CA LEU A 242 8.44 9.48 10.07
C LEU A 242 8.02 8.28 9.22
N GLN A 243 7.50 8.50 8.01
CA GLN A 243 7.10 7.43 7.10
C GLN A 243 8.26 6.49 6.75
N SER A 244 9.42 7.05 6.42
CA SER A 244 10.57 6.27 5.97
C SER A 244 11.22 5.51 7.12
N THR A 245 11.20 6.09 8.33
CA THR A 245 11.64 5.41 9.56
C THR A 245 10.68 4.28 9.94
N LEU A 246 9.36 4.50 9.79
CA LEU A 246 8.34 3.48 9.98
C LEU A 246 8.55 2.32 9.02
N LEU A 247 8.74 2.59 7.73
CA LEU A 247 8.98 1.54 6.75
C LEU A 247 10.21 0.69 7.09
N TYR A 248 11.31 1.33 7.47
CA TYR A 248 12.50 0.62 7.94
C TYR A 248 12.19 -0.25 9.18
N ALA A 249 11.51 0.32 10.17
CA ALA A 249 11.15 -0.40 11.38
C ALA A 249 10.20 -1.58 11.11
N THR A 250 9.23 -1.43 10.20
CA THR A 250 8.28 -2.47 9.82
C THR A 250 8.96 -3.62 9.07
N ILE A 251 9.92 -3.32 8.18
CA ILE A 251 10.64 -4.35 7.41
C ILE A 251 11.65 -5.11 8.28
N PHE A 252 12.43 -4.38 9.10
CA PHE A 252 13.57 -4.97 9.81
C PHE A 252 13.33 -5.20 11.31
N ASP A 253 12.14 -4.87 11.82
CA ASP A 253 11.78 -4.96 13.24
C ASP A 253 12.78 -4.27 14.18
N GLN A 254 13.41 -3.19 13.72
CA GLN A 254 14.46 -2.49 14.46
C GLN A 254 14.44 -0.98 14.17
N LYS A 255 14.94 -0.18 15.11
CA LYS A 255 15.14 1.26 14.88
C LYS A 255 16.35 1.48 13.97
N PRO A 256 16.25 2.32 12.93
CA PRO A 256 17.42 2.65 12.13
C PRO A 256 18.38 3.58 12.88
N ILE A 257 19.66 3.44 12.60
CA ILE A 257 20.65 4.52 12.73
C ILE A 257 20.22 5.63 11.78
N ILE A 258 20.08 6.85 12.33
CA ILE A 258 19.69 8.02 11.56
C ILE A 258 20.92 8.63 10.89
N PRO A 259 20.95 8.78 9.55
CA PRO A 259 22.03 9.45 8.84
C PRO A 259 22.17 10.89 9.34
N LYS A 260 23.41 11.41 9.38
CA LYS A 260 23.64 12.82 9.71
C LYS A 260 22.94 13.75 8.72
N LYS A 261 22.90 13.37 7.44
CA LYS A 261 22.26 14.13 6.36
C LYS A 261 21.30 13.29 5.55
N LEU A 262 20.14 13.85 5.24
CA LEU A 262 19.13 13.27 4.35
C LEU A 262 18.86 14.19 3.16
N LEU A 263 18.42 13.63 2.04
CA LEU A 263 17.90 14.41 0.92
C LEU A 263 16.50 14.92 1.29
N LEU A 264 16.35 16.23 1.50
CA LEU A 264 15.17 16.87 2.10
C LEU A 264 14.80 18.15 1.35
N ILE A 265 13.53 18.53 1.35
CA ILE A 265 13.07 19.79 0.73
C ILE A 265 13.60 21.01 1.47
N THR A 266 13.88 22.09 0.74
CA THR A 266 14.28 23.39 1.30
C THR A 266 13.11 24.28 1.68
N GLY A 267 11.93 23.98 1.17
CA GLY A 267 10.70 24.73 1.36
C GLY A 267 9.60 24.16 0.48
N THR A 268 8.46 24.85 0.43
CA THR A 268 7.25 24.43 -0.30
C THR A 268 6.92 25.33 -1.48
N GLY A 269 7.84 26.21 -1.88
CA GLY A 269 7.73 27.10 -3.02
C GLY A 269 8.06 26.41 -4.34
N TYR A 270 7.67 27.04 -5.46
CA TYR A 270 7.83 26.46 -6.80
C TYR A 270 9.30 26.20 -7.19
N PHE A 271 10.22 27.02 -6.69
CA PHE A 271 11.66 26.89 -6.97
C PHE A 271 12.42 26.12 -5.87
N ASP A 272 11.71 25.65 -4.83
CA ASP A 272 12.33 24.80 -3.83
C ASP A 272 12.64 23.43 -4.42
N SER A 273 13.75 22.85 -3.97
CA SER A 273 14.22 21.55 -4.42
C SER A 273 14.68 20.72 -3.24
N MET A 274 14.95 19.44 -3.48
CA MET A 274 15.59 18.61 -2.46
C MET A 274 17.10 18.84 -2.45
N ARG A 275 17.67 18.97 -1.26
CA ARG A 275 19.12 19.01 -1.06
C ARG A 275 19.53 18.19 0.16
N LYS A 276 20.80 17.80 0.22
CA LYS A 276 21.35 17.15 1.42
C LYS A 276 21.40 18.13 2.59
N GLN A 277 20.65 17.85 3.65
CA GLN A 277 20.55 18.72 4.84
C GLN A 277 20.83 17.92 6.11
N GLU A 278 21.43 18.57 7.11
CA GLU A 278 21.63 17.98 8.44
C GLU A 278 20.27 17.66 9.07
N VAL A 279 20.09 16.42 9.51
CA VAL A 279 18.83 15.95 10.10
C VAL A 279 18.47 16.77 11.33
N THR A 280 19.45 17.09 12.18
CA THR A 280 19.25 17.87 13.40
C THR A 280 18.85 19.32 13.15
N LYS A 281 18.91 19.80 11.90
CA LYS A 281 18.47 21.15 11.51
C LYS A 281 17.17 21.15 10.73
N ALA A 282 16.91 20.08 9.97
CA ALA A 282 15.79 20.01 9.02
C ALA A 282 14.61 19.18 9.51
N ILE A 283 14.81 18.33 10.53
CA ILE A 283 13.75 17.55 11.21
C ILE A 283 13.56 18.13 12.61
N SER A 284 12.32 18.49 12.97
CA SER A 284 12.08 19.27 14.19
C SER A 284 12.39 18.49 15.48
N ASN A 285 12.06 17.19 15.51
CA ASN A 285 12.35 16.30 16.62
C ASN A 285 12.53 14.85 16.14
N PRO A 286 13.71 14.50 15.59
CA PRO A 286 13.94 13.18 14.98
C PRO A 286 13.84 12.03 15.98
N GLU A 287 14.15 12.25 17.26
CA GLU A 287 14.06 11.21 18.28
C GLU A 287 12.60 10.85 18.59
N ALA A 288 11.73 11.84 18.80
CA ALA A 288 10.31 11.57 19.03
C ALA A 288 9.67 10.88 17.82
N LEU A 289 9.96 11.33 16.60
CA LEU A 289 9.44 10.72 15.37
C LEU A 289 9.94 9.28 15.17
N LYS A 290 11.20 8.99 15.52
CA LYS A 290 11.75 7.63 15.48
C LYS A 290 11.05 6.70 16.47
N GLU A 291 10.73 7.18 17.67
CA GLU A 291 9.95 6.42 18.64
C GLU A 291 8.50 6.18 18.18
N ILE A 292 7.85 7.19 17.60
CA ILE A 292 6.50 7.06 17.04
C ILE A 292 6.49 6.01 15.92
N ALA A 293 7.45 6.09 14.99
CA ALA A 293 7.62 5.11 13.91
C ALA A 293 7.74 3.69 14.47
N PHE A 294 8.67 3.47 15.40
CA PHE A 294 8.94 2.13 15.93
C PHE A 294 7.75 1.53 16.68
N ASN A 295 6.98 2.36 17.38
CA ASN A 295 5.78 1.90 18.11
C ASN A 295 4.58 1.60 17.19
N ASN A 296 4.61 2.10 15.95
CA ASN A 296 3.56 1.86 14.95
C ASN A 296 3.93 0.81 13.89
N ARG A 297 5.09 0.18 14.01
CA ARG A 297 5.60 -0.76 13.00
C ARG A 297 4.73 -2.00 12.79
#